data_AF-A0A918NWH5-F1
#
_entry.id   AF-A0A918NWH5-F1
#
_cell.length_a   1.000
_cell.length_b   1.000
_cell.length_c   1.000
_cell.angle_alpha   90.00
_cell.angle_beta   90.00
_cell.angle_gamma   90.00
#
_symmetry.space_group_name_H-M   'P 1'
#
loop_
_entity.id
_entity.type
_entity.pdbx_description
1 polymer ?
#
loop_
_entity_poly.entity_id
_entity_poly.type
_entity_poly.pdbx_seq_one_letter_code
_entity_poly.pdbx_strand_id
1 'polypeptide(L)'
;MQHFKRAHLVIAGIVLAAGLAVSIYFIAQPTYDEIATNCASALEDRPKGDKQKPPECDGLKKDDYDALLMSQVLDDLGWTDDEGRFDKNKMLENSP
;
A
#
# COMPACT_ATOMS: atom_id res chain seq x y z
N MET A 1 -11.64 -9.54 -55.08
CA MET A 1 -11.77 -8.48 -54.04
C MET A 1 -12.58 -8.95 -52.81
N GLN A 2 -12.27 -10.12 -52.23
CA GLN A 2 -12.97 -10.67 -51.05
C GLN A 2 -12.07 -10.84 -49.80
N HIS A 3 -10.74 -10.77 -49.96
CA HIS A 3 -9.79 -10.91 -48.85
C HIS A 3 -9.61 -9.63 -48.01
N PHE A 4 -9.91 -8.45 -48.58
CA PHE A 4 -9.74 -7.16 -47.91
C PHE A 4 -10.78 -6.90 -46.81
N LYS A 5 -12.01 -7.41 -46.98
CA LYS A 5 -13.13 -7.19 -46.05
C LYS A 5 -13.01 -8.01 -44.75
N ARG A 6 -12.39 -9.20 -44.82
CA ARG A 6 -12.18 -10.07 -43.66
C ARG A 6 -11.04 -9.57 -42.76
N ALA A 7 -10.00 -8.97 -43.36
CA ALA A 7 -8.88 -8.41 -42.61
C ALA A 7 -9.29 -7.22 -41.72
N HIS A 8 -10.25 -6.40 -42.16
CA HIS A 8 -10.68 -5.22 -41.40
C HIS A 8 -11.56 -5.58 -40.19
N LEU A 9 -12.37 -6.65 -40.27
CA LEU A 9 -13.21 -7.09 -39.16
C LEU A 9 -12.40 -7.72 -38.01
N VAL A 10 -11.25 -8.33 -38.30
CA VAL A 10 -10.38 -8.92 -37.27
C VAL A 10 -9.62 -7.84 -36.49
N ILE A 11 -9.23 -6.73 -37.14
CA ILE A 11 -8.49 -5.63 -36.50
C ILE A 11 -9.38 -4.82 -35.55
N ALA A 12 -10.66 -4.65 -35.86
CA ALA A 12 -11.60 -3.91 -35.00
C ALA A 12 -11.94 -4.63 -33.68
N GLY A 13 -11.86 -5.96 -33.62
CA GLY A 13 -12.16 -6.73 -32.41
C GLY A 13 -11.05 -6.68 -31.34
N ILE A 14 -9.79 -6.54 -31.74
CA ILE A 14 -8.64 -6.56 -30.81
C ILE A 14 -8.46 -5.22 -30.10
N VAL A 15 -8.80 -4.10 -30.76
CA VAL A 15 -8.67 -2.75 -30.18
C VAL A 15 -9.62 -2.53 -29.00
N LEU A 16 -10.81 -3.14 -29.02
CA LEU A 16 -11.80 -2.99 -27.94
C LEU A 16 -11.40 -3.75 -26.66
N ALA A 17 -10.74 -4.91 -26.77
CA ALA A 17 -10.32 -5.68 -25.60
C ALA A 17 -9.10 -5.05 -24.89
N ALA A 18 -8.15 -4.49 -25.64
CA ALA A 18 -6.99 -3.81 -25.06
C ALA A 18 -7.34 -2.49 -24.35
N GLY A 19 -8.32 -1.74 -24.88
CA GLY A 19 -8.78 -0.49 -24.26
C GLY A 19 -9.45 -0.70 -22.90
N LEU A 20 -10.20 -1.80 -22.72
CA LEU A 20 -10.89 -2.12 -21.46
C LEU A 20 -9.94 -2.59 -20.35
N ALA A 21 -8.87 -3.31 -20.69
CA ALA A 21 -7.90 -3.75 -19.68
C ALA A 21 -7.09 -2.57 -19.10
N VAL A 22 -6.74 -1.59 -19.94
CA VAL A 22 -6.04 -0.38 -19.49
C VAL A 22 -6.93 0.47 -18.59
N SER A 23 -8.21 0.65 -18.94
CA SER A 23 -9.12 1.46 -18.11
C SER A 23 -9.38 0.85 -16.73
N ILE A 24 -9.50 -0.48 -16.62
CA ILE A 24 -9.66 -1.17 -15.33
C ILE A 24 -8.40 -1.04 -14.46
N TYR A 25 -7.20 -1.09 -15.06
CA TYR A 25 -5.94 -0.92 -14.32
C TYR A 25 -5.82 0.46 -13.64
N PHE A 26 -6.25 1.53 -14.32
CA PHE A 26 -6.25 2.88 -13.72
C PHE A 26 -7.32 3.05 -12.63
N ILE A 27 -8.44 2.32 -12.69
CA ILE A 27 -9.51 2.37 -11.68
C ILE A 27 -9.15 1.52 -10.45
N ALA A 28 -8.40 0.45 -10.62
CA ALA A 28 -8.07 -0.50 -9.56
C ALA A 28 -6.80 -0.14 -8.76
N GLN A 29 -6.16 1.01 -9.02
CA GLN A 29 -5.04 1.43 -8.20
C GLN A 29 -5.54 1.91 -6.84
N PRO A 30 -4.94 1.43 -5.73
CA PRO A 30 -5.29 1.90 -4.42
C PRO A 30 -4.99 3.40 -4.30
N THR A 31 -5.85 4.12 -3.60
CA THR A 31 -5.62 5.52 -3.26
C THR A 31 -4.46 5.65 -2.27
N TYR A 32 -3.90 6.85 -2.15
CA TYR A 32 -2.79 7.07 -1.20
C TYR A 32 -3.17 6.69 0.24
N ASP A 33 -4.39 7.01 0.66
CA ASP A 33 -4.90 6.70 2.00
C ASP A 33 -5.08 5.20 2.20
N GLU A 34 -5.51 4.47 1.16
CA GLU A 34 -5.59 3.00 1.19
C GLU A 34 -4.20 2.37 1.29
N ILE A 35 -3.20 2.90 0.58
CA ILE A 35 -1.81 2.44 0.70
C ILE A 35 -1.30 2.69 2.12
N ALA A 36 -1.53 3.88 2.69
CA ALA A 36 -1.11 4.21 4.05
C ALA A 36 -1.77 3.30 5.09
N THR A 37 -3.07 3.04 4.94
CA THR A 37 -3.84 2.15 5.83
C THR A 37 -3.33 0.71 5.74
N ASN A 38 -3.16 0.18 4.52
CA ASN A 38 -2.65 -1.18 4.32
C ASN A 38 -1.22 -1.33 4.84
N CYS A 39 -0.37 -0.31 4.65
CA CYS A 39 0.97 -0.27 5.20
C CYS A 39 0.97 -0.31 6.74
N ALA A 40 0.10 0.47 7.39
CA ALA A 40 -0.02 0.48 8.84
C ALA A 40 -0.39 -0.92 9.38
N SER A 41 -1.40 -1.57 8.78
CA SER A 41 -1.79 -2.93 9.14
C SER A 41 -0.66 -3.95 8.89
N ALA A 42 0.07 -3.83 7.78
CA ALA A 42 1.19 -4.72 7.49
C ALA A 42 2.39 -4.54 8.44
N LEU A 43 2.58 -3.33 8.99
CA LEU A 43 3.59 -3.06 10.01
C LEU A 43 3.19 -3.66 11.37
N GLU A 44 1.91 -3.58 11.73
CA GLU A 44 1.34 -4.18 12.95
C GLU A 44 1.44 -5.72 12.92
N ASP A 45 1.07 -6.34 11.80
CA ASP A 45 1.10 -7.80 11.62
C ASP A 45 2.51 -8.36 11.43
N ARG A 46 3.54 -7.51 11.35
CA ARG A 46 4.89 -7.92 11.02
C ARG A 46 5.50 -8.79 12.14
N PRO A 47 6.15 -9.93 11.80
CA PRO A 47 6.83 -10.76 12.79
C PRO A 47 7.90 -9.98 13.58
N LYS A 48 7.97 -10.22 14.89
CA LYS A 48 8.99 -9.60 15.76
C LYS A 48 10.40 -9.84 15.23
N GLY A 49 11.14 -8.75 15.05
CA GLY A 49 12.52 -8.77 14.57
C GLY A 49 12.68 -8.74 13.05
N ASP A 50 11.60 -8.83 12.28
CA ASP A 50 11.64 -8.50 10.85
C ASP A 50 11.82 -6.99 10.67
N LYS A 51 12.69 -6.62 9.74
CA LYS A 51 13.07 -5.24 9.42
C LYS A 51 12.80 -4.89 7.97
N GLN A 52 12.28 -5.83 7.18
CA GLN A 52 11.94 -5.57 5.80
C GLN A 52 10.75 -4.62 5.73
N LYS A 53 10.76 -3.79 4.69
CA LYS A 53 9.64 -2.93 4.34
C LYS A 53 8.54 -3.81 3.72
N PRO A 54 7.30 -3.81 4.24
CA PRO A 54 6.20 -4.54 3.62
C PRO A 54 5.89 -4.00 2.21
N PRO A 55 5.53 -4.87 1.25
CA PRO A 55 5.15 -4.45 -0.10
C PRO A 55 3.89 -3.55 -0.11
N GLU A 56 3.02 -3.67 0.89
CA GLU A 56 1.84 -2.82 1.08
C GLU A 56 2.21 -1.34 1.31
N CYS A 57 3.45 -1.08 1.73
CA CYS A 57 3.98 0.27 1.92
C CYS A 57 4.59 0.86 0.62
N ASP A 58 4.53 0.14 -0.50
CA ASP A 58 5.00 0.66 -1.78
C ASP A 58 4.04 1.71 -2.35
N GLY A 59 4.62 2.83 -2.80
CA GLY A 59 3.85 4.02 -3.21
C GLY A 59 3.79 5.12 -2.15
N LEU A 60 4.15 4.85 -0.89
CA LEU A 60 4.32 5.89 0.12
C LEU A 60 5.59 6.70 -0.11
N LYS A 61 5.50 8.00 0.20
CA LYS A 61 6.69 8.83 0.37
C LYS A 61 7.50 8.33 1.57
N LYS A 62 8.81 8.54 1.51
CA LYS A 62 9.71 8.13 2.58
C LYS A 62 9.29 8.68 3.94
N ASP A 63 8.97 9.97 4.03
CA ASP A 63 8.62 10.60 5.31
C ASP A 63 7.33 10.02 5.91
N ASP A 64 6.35 9.70 5.07
CA ASP A 64 5.09 9.10 5.51
C ASP A 64 5.28 7.64 5.95
N TYR A 65 6.11 6.87 5.21
CA TYR A 65 6.50 5.53 5.64
C TYR A 65 7.29 5.55 6.96
N ASP A 66 8.27 6.45 7.09
CA ASP A 66 9.07 6.58 8.31
C ASP A 66 8.17 6.98 9.50
N ALA A 67 7.16 7.83 9.28
CA ALA A 67 6.17 8.18 10.30
C ALA A 67 5.35 6.96 10.77
N LEU A 68 4.81 6.16 9.83
CA LEU A 68 4.07 4.93 10.17
C LEU A 68 4.95 3.91 10.88
N LEU A 69 6.18 3.70 10.39
CA LEU A 69 7.15 2.80 11.01
C LEU A 69 7.50 3.25 12.44
N MET A 70 7.78 4.53 12.65
CA MET A 70 8.07 5.05 13.98
C MET A 70 6.86 4.96 14.91
N SER A 71 5.65 5.18 14.41
CA SER A 71 4.42 4.97 15.17
C SER A 71 4.32 3.53 15.67
N GLN A 72 4.54 2.54 14.79
CA GLN A 72 4.55 1.12 15.18
C GLN A 72 5.66 0.81 16.19
N VAL A 73 6.86 1.38 16.03
CA VAL A 73 7.97 1.15 16.96
C VAL A 73 7.65 1.69 18.35
N LEU A 74 7.01 2.86 18.45
CA LEU A 74 6.58 3.40 19.74
C LEU A 74 5.53 2.50 20.41
N ASP A 75 4.62 1.93 19.61
CA ASP A 75 3.61 0.99 20.08
C ASP A 75 4.23 -0.35 20.55
N ASP A 76 5.14 -0.92 19.76
CA ASP A 76 5.90 -2.14 20.10
C ASP A 76 6.71 -1.99 21.40
N LEU A 77 7.20 -0.78 21.69
CA LEU A 77 7.91 -0.44 22.92
C LEU A 77 6.97 -0.21 24.10
N GLY A 78 5.65 -0.18 23.87
CA GLY A 78 4.63 0.12 24.87
C GLY A 78 4.65 1.58 25.30
N TRP A 79 5.12 2.50 24.46
CA TRP A 79 5.26 3.93 24.76
C TRP A 79 4.05 4.75 24.34
N THR A 80 2.97 4.10 23.91
CA THR A 80 1.72 4.71 23.44
C THR A 80 0.58 4.53 24.44
N ASP A 81 -0.32 5.51 24.53
CA ASP A 81 -1.60 5.40 25.25
C ASP A 81 -2.58 4.49 24.50
N ASP A 82 -3.76 4.24 25.08
CA ASP A 82 -4.78 3.37 24.47
C ASP A 82 -5.40 3.96 23.19
N GLU A 83 -5.09 5.22 22.88
CA GLU A 83 -5.46 5.90 21.64
C GLU A 83 -4.30 5.92 20.62
N GLY A 84 -3.17 5.24 20.91
CA GLY A 84 -2.00 5.19 20.05
C GLY A 84 -1.13 6.46 20.07
N ARG A 85 -1.38 7.39 21.00
CA ARG A 85 -0.57 8.61 21.14
C ARG A 85 0.63 8.37 22.03
N PHE A 86 1.74 9.02 21.74
CA PHE A 86 2.93 8.94 22.59
C PHE A 86 2.63 9.33 24.06
N ASP A 87 2.91 8.41 24.98
CA ASP A 87 2.81 8.55 26.42
C ASP A 87 4.20 8.54 27.06
N LYS A 88 4.62 9.72 27.52
CA LYS A 88 5.92 9.90 28.18
C LYS A 88 6.04 9.07 29.47
N ASN A 89 4.96 8.86 30.21
CA ASN A 89 5.02 8.09 31.45
C ASN A 89 5.30 6.62 31.14
N LYS A 90 4.58 6.04 30.18
CA LYS A 90 4.85 4.67 29.71
C LYS A 90 6.26 4.50 29.12
N MET A 91 6.78 5.51 28.42
CA MET A 91 8.18 5.51 27.96
C MET A 91 9.18 5.42 29.12
N LEU A 92 8.99 6.21 30.18
CA LEU A 92 9.88 6.21 31.34
C LEU A 92 9.79 4.91 32.14
N GLU A 93 8.61 4.30 32.21
CA GLU A 93 8.39 3.01 32.89
C GLU A 93 9.03 1.83 32.14
N ASN A 94 9.05 1.88 30.81
CA ASN A 94 9.64 0.85 29.96
C ASN A 94 11.11 1.15 29.56
N SER A 95 11.71 2.21 30.12
CA SER A 95 13.14 2.49 29.94
C SER A 95 13.96 1.61 30.88
N PRO A 96 14.98 0.88 30.38
CA PRO A 96 15.90 0.12 31.24
C PRO A 96 16.73 1.02 32.17
#